data_AF-A0A1B2HE00-F1
#
_entry.id   AF-A0A1B2HE00-F1
#
_cell.length_a   1.000
_cell.length_b   1.000
_cell.length_c   1.000
_cell.angle_alpha   90.00
_cell.angle_beta   90.00
_cell.angle_gamma   90.00
#
_symmetry.space_group_name_H-M   'P 1'
#
loop_
_entity.id
_entity.type
_entity.pdbx_description
1 polymer ?
#
loop_
_entity_poly.entity_id
_entity_poly.type
_entity_poly.pdbx_seq_one_letter_code
_entity_poly.pdbx_strand_id
1 'polypeptide(L)'
;MRFTARTLDGAEISGAALAGKPVVLWFWAPWCPKCQREAPGMSKELGSSVTFVGVAALDQVPAMQGFVDRYDLKSSQHIADTPATGPCDLSEGQCFCGAFRSGRCGTTTST
;
A
#
# COMPACT_ATOMS: atom_id res chain seq x y z
N MET A 1 -10.51 -4.22 -11.44
CA MET A 1 -10.39 -4.37 -9.97
C MET A 1 -10.52 -2.99 -9.35
N ARG A 2 -11.37 -2.81 -8.33
CA ARG A 2 -11.52 -1.54 -7.60
C ARG A 2 -11.10 -1.82 -6.16
N PHE A 3 -10.04 -1.16 -5.71
CA PHE A 3 -9.60 -1.16 -4.31
C PHE A 3 -9.28 0.28 -3.93
N THR A 4 -9.43 0.61 -2.65
CA THR A 4 -8.96 1.84 -2.04
C THR A 4 -7.88 1.48 -1.02
N ALA A 5 -6.86 2.32 -0.91
CA ALA A 5 -5.78 2.15 0.05
C ALA A 5 -5.36 3.52 0.59
N ARG A 6 -4.84 3.58 1.82
CA ARG A 6 -4.27 4.81 2.37
C ARG A 6 -2.78 4.86 2.05
N THR A 7 -2.31 6.04 1.73
CA THR A 7 -0.87 6.33 1.61
C THR A 7 -0.30 6.80 2.95
N LEU A 8 1.03 6.75 3.10
CA LEU A 8 1.74 7.13 4.32
C LEU A 8 1.56 8.62 4.68
N ASP A 9 1.35 9.48 3.68
CA ASP A 9 1.01 10.90 3.83
C ASP A 9 -0.46 11.13 4.25
N GLY A 10 -1.26 10.06 4.35
CA GLY A 10 -2.66 10.16 4.68
C GLY A 10 -3.52 10.68 3.51
N ALA A 11 -3.15 10.42 2.26
CA ALA A 11 -4.09 10.45 1.15
C ALA A 11 -4.78 9.08 0.97
N GLU A 12 -5.89 9.07 0.23
CA GLU A 12 -6.53 7.83 -0.21
C GLU A 12 -6.28 7.66 -1.71
N ILE A 13 -5.83 6.48 -2.11
CA ILE A 13 -5.60 6.13 -3.50
C ILE A 13 -6.55 5.01 -3.92
N SER A 14 -7.17 5.18 -5.08
CA SER A 14 -7.94 4.12 -5.72
C SER A 14 -7.07 3.37 -6.74
N GLY A 15 -7.13 2.05 -6.73
CA GLY A 15 -6.50 1.21 -7.77
C GLY A 15 -7.02 1.52 -9.18
N ALA A 16 -8.19 2.15 -9.30
CA ALA A 16 -8.71 2.66 -10.56
C ALA A 16 -7.88 3.82 -11.12
N ALA A 17 -7.29 4.66 -10.25
CA ALA A 17 -6.41 5.76 -10.67
C ALA A 17 -5.06 5.28 -11.24
N LEU A 18 -4.66 4.06 -10.90
CA LEU A 18 -3.46 3.40 -11.40
C LEU A 18 -3.71 2.60 -12.69
N ALA A 19 -4.97 2.36 -13.05
CA ALA A 19 -5.33 1.62 -14.25
C ALA A 19 -5.03 2.41 -15.53
N GLY A 20 -4.40 1.76 -16.51
CA GLY A 20 -4.12 2.35 -17.83
C GLY A 20 -2.84 3.19 -17.91
N LYS A 21 -2.04 3.26 -16.84
CA LYS A 21 -0.70 3.87 -16.83
C LYS A 21 0.37 2.79 -16.61
N PRO A 22 1.59 2.94 -17.15
CA PRO A 22 2.71 2.11 -16.73
C PRO A 22 3.06 2.45 -15.28
N VAL A 23 2.69 1.56 -14.36
CA VAL A 23 2.91 1.69 -12.92
C VAL A 23 3.82 0.57 -12.45
N VAL A 24 4.84 0.90 -11.68
CA VAL A 24 5.69 -0.07 -10.97
C VAL A 24 5.28 -0.08 -9.52
N LEU A 25 4.84 -1.25 -9.04
CA LEU A 25 4.55 -1.49 -7.64
C LEU A 25 5.79 -2.08 -6.98
N TRP A 26 6.33 -1.40 -5.97
CA TRP A 26 7.49 -1.87 -5.21
C TRP A 26 7.07 -2.23 -3.78
N PHE A 27 7.12 -3.50 -3.44
CA PHE A 27 6.73 -4.00 -2.12
C PHE A 27 7.92 -4.00 -1.17
N TRP A 28 7.78 -3.36 -0.01
CA TRP A 28 8.89 -3.21 0.94
C TRP A 28 8.44 -3.20 2.40
N ALA A 29 9.41 -3.44 3.29
CA ALA A 29 9.24 -3.33 4.74
C ALA A 29 10.47 -2.62 5.33
N PRO A 30 10.29 -1.76 6.36
CA PRO A 30 11.37 -0.90 6.87
C PRO A 30 12.54 -1.67 7.47
N TRP A 31 12.28 -2.85 8.03
CA TRP A 31 13.28 -3.74 8.62
C TRP A 31 13.95 -4.68 7.60
N CYS A 32 13.47 -4.75 6.35
CA CYS A 32 13.97 -5.71 5.38
C CYS A 32 15.33 -5.28 4.80
N PRO A 33 16.41 -6.08 4.99
CA PRO A 33 17.74 -5.72 4.51
C PRO A 33 17.85 -5.61 2.99
N LYS A 34 17.02 -6.36 2.25
CA LYS A 34 16.98 -6.29 0.79
C LYS A 34 16.35 -4.96 0.34
N CYS A 35 15.22 -4.59 0.93
CA CYS A 35 14.53 -3.32 0.65
C CYS A 35 15.43 -2.11 0.96
N GLN A 36 16.19 -2.15 2.05
CA GLN A 36 17.16 -1.11 2.41
C GLN A 36 18.28 -0.92 1.37
N ARG A 37 18.68 -1.99 0.67
CA ARG A 37 19.68 -1.91 -0.42
C ARG A 37 19.08 -1.40 -1.72
N GLU A 38 17.80 -1.68 -1.96
CA GLU A 38 17.07 -1.23 -3.17
C GLU A 38 16.66 0.24 -3.08
N ALA A 39 16.28 0.73 -1.88
CA ALA A 39 15.75 2.07 -1.67
C ALA A 39 16.60 3.22 -2.28
N PRO A 40 17.94 3.24 -2.17
CA PRO A 40 18.77 4.28 -2.79
C PRO A 40 18.76 4.23 -4.33
N GLY A 41 18.50 3.06 -4.93
CA GLY A 41 18.33 2.92 -6.38
C GLY A 41 16.95 3.40 -6.82
N MET A 42 15.93 3.17 -5.99
CA MET A 42 14.57 3.59 -6.27
C MET A 42 14.47 5.11 -6.41
N SER A 43 15.07 5.91 -5.52
CA SER A 43 15.05 7.37 -5.61
C SER A 43 15.56 7.91 -6.96
N LYS A 44 16.48 7.20 -7.62
CA LYS A 44 17.02 7.56 -8.94
C LYS A 44 16.06 7.22 -10.09
N GLU A 45 15.30 6.13 -9.96
CA GLU A 45 14.32 5.69 -10.96
C GLU A 45 13.02 6.48 -10.93
N LEU A 46 12.69 7.11 -9.78
CA LEU A 46 11.50 7.95 -9.60
C LEU A 46 11.41 9.16 -10.56
N GLY A 47 12.51 9.55 -11.20
CA GLY A 47 12.55 10.61 -12.20
C GLY A 47 12.28 10.17 -13.65
N SER A 48 12.16 8.86 -13.90
CA SER A 48 11.88 8.31 -15.24
C SER A 48 10.36 8.23 -15.48
N SER A 49 9.91 8.22 -16.75
CA SER A 49 8.52 8.40 -17.20
C SER A 49 7.47 7.35 -16.73
N VAL A 50 7.72 6.64 -15.64
CA VAL A 50 6.91 5.56 -15.07
C VAL A 50 6.44 5.97 -13.68
N THR A 51 5.17 5.71 -13.35
CA THR A 51 4.65 6.00 -12.01
C THR A 51 5.12 4.91 -11.05
N PHE A 52 5.89 5.28 -10.04
CA PHE A 52 6.31 4.39 -8.97
C PHE A 52 5.40 4.51 -7.76
N VAL A 53 4.91 3.37 -7.27
CA VAL A 53 4.12 3.29 -6.06
C VAL A 53 4.75 2.24 -5.13
N GLY A 54 5.25 2.70 -3.98
CA GLY A 54 5.69 1.82 -2.92
C GLY A 54 4.50 1.22 -2.17
N VAL A 55 4.59 -0.05 -1.79
CA VAL A 55 3.60 -0.71 -0.93
C VAL A 55 4.34 -1.18 0.31
N ALA A 56 4.19 -0.41 1.39
CA ALA A 56 4.85 -0.62 2.67
C ALA A 56 4.02 -1.58 3.53
N ALA A 57 4.56 -2.74 3.86
CA ALA A 57 3.85 -3.76 4.64
C ALA A 57 4.67 -4.21 5.87
N LEU A 58 4.04 -5.01 6.73
CA LEU A 58 4.70 -5.74 7.82
C LEU A 58 5.38 -4.85 8.88
N ASP A 59 4.85 -3.65 9.12
CA ASP A 59 5.23 -2.76 10.23
C ASP A 59 4.13 -1.71 10.50
N GLN A 60 4.39 -0.77 11.40
CA GLN A 60 3.53 0.38 11.69
C GLN A 60 3.89 1.59 10.84
N VAL A 61 2.89 2.45 10.58
CA VAL A 61 3.04 3.68 9.78
C VAL A 61 4.23 4.56 10.23
N PRO A 62 4.51 4.76 11.53
CA PRO A 62 5.67 5.56 11.94
C PRO A 62 7.02 4.97 11.51
N ALA A 63 7.18 3.64 11.54
CA ALA A 63 8.39 2.97 11.10
C ALA A 63 8.56 3.05 9.57
N MET A 64 7.45 2.92 8.84
CA MET A 64 7.41 3.09 7.39
C MET A 64 7.77 4.54 7.00
N GLN A 65 7.19 5.53 7.68
CA GLN A 65 7.51 6.95 7.43
C GLN A 65 8.99 7.23 7.72
N GLY A 66 9.54 6.69 8.81
CA GLY A 66 10.96 6.80 9.12
C GLY A 66 11.88 6.22 8.03
N PHE A 67 11.44 5.17 7.33
CA PHE A 67 12.17 4.61 6.19
C PHE A 67 12.10 5.53 4.96
N VAL A 68 10.91 6.03 4.61
CA VAL A 68 10.74 6.98 3.50
C VAL A 68 11.58 8.24 3.71
N ASP A 69 11.58 8.76 4.95
CA ASP A 69 12.36 9.93 5.34
C ASP A 69 13.86 9.68 5.30
N ARG A 70 14.31 8.48 5.72
CA ARG A 70 15.74 8.09 5.69
C ARG A 70 16.30 8.03 4.27
N TYR A 71 15.51 7.56 3.31
CA TYR A 71 15.95 7.34 1.93
C TYR A 71 15.45 8.42 0.95
N ASP A 72 14.88 9.51 1.46
CA ASP A 72 14.33 10.63 0.69
C ASP A 72 13.35 10.20 -0.42
N LEU A 73 12.47 9.25 -0.08
CA LEU A 73 11.51 8.67 -1.03
C LEU A 73 10.19 9.45 -1.09
N LYS A 74 10.13 10.65 -0.49
CA LYS A 74 8.91 11.48 -0.37
C LYS A 74 8.33 11.92 -1.71
N SER A 75 9.12 11.88 -2.77
CA SER A 75 8.71 12.22 -4.13
C SER A 75 7.82 11.15 -4.80
N SER A 76 7.74 9.95 -4.22
CA SER A 76 6.86 8.86 -4.69
C SER A 76 5.72 8.59 -3.73
N GLN A 77 4.66 7.98 -4.28
CA GLN A 77 3.51 7.55 -3.48
C GLN A 77 3.86 6.23 -2.77
N HIS A 78 3.59 6.17 -1.46
CA HIS A 78 3.77 4.96 -0.65
C HIS A 78 2.46 4.60 0.03
N ILE A 79 1.91 3.43 -0.31
CA ILE A 79 0.72 2.84 0.30
C ILE A 79 1.13 2.18 1.61
N ALA A 80 0.36 2.41 2.67
CA ALA A 80 0.48 1.66 3.91
C ALA A 80 -0.41 0.41 3.84
N ASP A 81 0.20 -0.76 3.82
CA ASP A 81 -0.47 -2.06 3.96
C ASP A 81 -0.42 -2.48 5.43
N THR A 82 -1.17 -1.75 6.26
CA THR A 82 -1.46 -2.16 7.64
C THR A 82 -2.88 -2.75 7.72
N PRO A 83 -3.20 -3.61 8.70
CA PRO A 83 -4.56 -4.12 8.90
C PRO A 83 -5.62 -3.02 9.09
N ALA A 84 -5.20 -1.81 9.48
CA ALA A 84 -6.03 -0.61 9.59
C ALA A 84 -6.27 0.10 8.24
N THR A 85 -5.72 -0.43 7.15
CA THR A 85 -5.68 0.20 5.81
C THR A 85 -6.24 -0.68 4.71
N GLY A 86 -6.54 -1.94 5.01
CA GLY A 86 -7.58 -2.65 4.26
C GLY A 86 -8.95 -2.03 4.55
N PRO A 87 -9.99 -2.32 3.75
CA PRO A 87 -11.33 -1.72 3.90
C PRO A 87 -12.11 -2.24 5.14
N CYS A 88 -11.43 -2.50 6.24
CA CYS A 88 -12.05 -2.95 7.49
C CYS A 88 -12.24 -1.75 8.40
N ASP A 89 -13.36 -1.06 8.22
CA ASP A 89 -13.89 -0.17 9.25
C ASP A 89 -14.33 -1.01 10.46
N LEU A 90 -13.49 -1.00 11.50
CA LEU A 90 -13.75 -1.72 12.74
C LEU A 90 -14.88 -1.09 13.57
N SER A 91 -15.39 0.10 13.20
CA SER A 91 -16.50 0.75 13.90
C SER A 91 -17.88 0.22 13.49
N GLU A 92 -17.99 -0.45 12.34
CA GLU A 92 -19.25 -0.99 11.81
C GLU A 92 -19.35 -2.52 11.86
N GLY A 93 -18.35 -3.23 12.40
CA GLY A 93 -18.39 -4.69 12.55
C GLY A 93 -18.33 -5.47 11.21
N GLN A 94 -17.85 -4.85 10.13
CA GLN A 94 -17.77 -5.45 8.80
C GLN A 94 -16.32 -5.69 8.39
N CYS A 95 -15.75 -6.82 8.83
CA CYS A 95 -14.49 -7.32 8.30
C CYS A 95 -14.71 -7.89 6.88
N PHE A 96 -14.48 -7.09 5.84
CA PHE A 96 -14.30 -7.63 4.49
C PHE A 96 -12.91 -8.27 4.37
N CYS A 97 -12.80 -9.50 4.86
CA CYS A 97 -11.69 -10.38 4.54
C CYS A 97 -11.83 -10.88 3.09
N GLY A 98 -11.37 -10.10 2.13
CA GLY A 98 -11.24 -10.49 0.72
C GLY A 98 -10.04 -11.40 0.49
N ALA A 99 -9.99 -12.51 1.21
CA ALA A 99 -8.97 -13.53 1.10
C ALA A 99 -8.90 -14.13 -0.32
N PHE A 100 -7.69 -14.26 -0.87
CA PHE A 100 -7.41 -15.35 -1.80
C PHE A 100 -7.38 -16.66 -0.99
N ARG A 101 -8.56 -17.19 -0.66
CA ARG A 101 -8.72 -18.62 -0.39
C ARG A 101 -10.14 -19.03 -0.75
N SER A 102 -10.21 -20.06 -1.57
CA SER A 102 -11.42 -20.65 -2.13
C SER A 102 -12.62 -20.67 -1.17
N GLY A 103 -13.71 -20.02 -1.60
CA GLY A 103 -15.07 -20.47 -1.31
C GLY A 103 -15.77 -19.87 -0.09
N ARG A 104 -16.73 -18.97 -0.39
CA ARG A 104 -17.90 -18.50 0.40
C ARG A 104 -17.67 -17.45 1.49
N CYS A 105 -18.07 -16.21 1.16
CA CYS A 105 -18.71 -15.28 2.09
C CYS A 105 -20.22 -15.52 2.07
N GLY A 106 -20.82 -15.77 3.23
CA GLY A 106 -22.26 -15.95 3.37
C GLY A 106 -22.99 -14.62 3.28
N THR A 107 -24.00 -14.57 2.43
CA THR A 107 -25.03 -13.51 2.40
C THR A 107 -25.90 -13.62 3.65
N THR A 108 -25.83 -12.63 4.55
CA THR A 108 -26.93 -12.38 5.47
C THR A 108 -27.78 -11.27 4.86
N THR A 109 -28.85 -11.69 4.16
CA THR A 109 -29.94 -10.80 3.77
C THR A 109 -30.70 -10.41 5.03
N SER A 110 -30.72 -9.13 5.36
CA SER A 110 -31.64 -8.59 6.35
C SER A 110 -33.09 -8.77 5.86
N THR A 111 -33.90 -9.44 6.67
CA THR A 111 -35.35 -9.22 6.78
C THR A 111 -35.69 -9.18 8.25
#